data_AF-A0A1Q8CSZ7-F1
#
_entry.id   AF-A0A1Q8CSZ7-F1
#
_cell.length_a   1.000
_cell.length_b   1.000
_cell.length_c   1.000
_cell.angle_alpha   90.00
_cell.angle_beta   90.00
_cell.angle_gamma   90.00
#
_symmetry.space_group_name_H-M   'P 1'
#
loop_
_entity.id
_entity.type
_entity.pdbx_description
1 polymer ?
#
loop_
_entity_poly.entity_id
_entity_poly.type
_entity_poly.pdbx_seq_one_letter_code
_entity_poly.pdbx_strand_id
1 'polypeptide(L)'
;MSTLSPEEIARHAYDAGFRGHGLTTAVAVALAESGGRTRAHNDTPPDDSYGLWQINMIGALGRERRDQLDLDADRDLFDPAANARAAFAISEGGESFRPWTTFTTGRHERYLDQARRAARAVRRENRGGGGEGDRDGFLVDPDALTDYARRAGAIADELTALRRNQLRGMRGLAEDSFGRIGAETGFAAALDRFGHALSHQLRGVARSADTVAGSVTRTARHYREQESDIADELLGLLRDK
;
A
#
# COMPACT_ATOMS: atom_id res chain seq x y z
N MET A 1 15.60 14.42 23.78
CA MET A 1 15.00 13.16 23.29
C MET A 1 15.30 13.07 21.81
N SER A 2 15.76 11.90 21.32
CA SER A 2 16.08 11.71 19.90
C SER A 2 14.80 11.53 19.08
N THR A 3 14.61 12.40 18.09
CA THR A 3 13.60 12.25 17.05
C THR A 3 14.33 11.80 15.79
N LEU A 4 13.93 10.68 15.21
CA LEU A 4 14.51 10.17 13.98
C LEU A 4 13.83 10.79 12.76
N SER A 5 14.61 11.00 11.71
CA SER A 5 14.14 11.32 10.37
C SER A 5 13.38 10.14 9.75
N PRO A 6 12.52 10.37 8.74
CA PRO A 6 11.88 9.31 7.97
C PRO A 6 12.88 8.29 7.41
N GLU A 7 14.05 8.73 6.95
CA GLU A 7 15.12 7.90 6.41
C GLU A 7 15.74 6.97 7.47
N GLU A 8 16.00 7.48 8.67
CA GLU A 8 16.49 6.66 9.80
C GLU A 8 15.44 5.64 10.24
N ILE A 9 14.16 6.03 10.30
CA ILE A 9 13.05 5.10 10.57
C ILE A 9 12.98 4.02 9.50
N ALA A 10 13.11 4.40 8.22
CA ALA A 10 13.10 3.47 7.10
C ALA A 10 14.29 2.51 7.16
N ARG A 11 15.45 2.94 7.67
CA ARG A 11 16.61 2.06 7.87
C ARG A 11 16.31 1.00 8.91
N HIS A 12 15.84 1.38 10.10
CA HIS A 12 15.46 0.41 11.13
C HIS A 12 14.37 -0.57 10.66
N ALA A 13 13.37 -0.08 9.93
CA ALA A 13 12.33 -0.93 9.35
C ALA A 13 12.90 -1.89 8.29
N TYR A 14 13.78 -1.40 7.42
CA TYR A 14 14.45 -2.25 6.43
C TYR A 14 15.31 -3.32 7.11
N ASP A 15 16.09 -2.96 8.11
CA ASP A 15 16.96 -3.90 8.83
C ASP A 15 16.15 -4.96 9.59
N ALA A 16 14.95 -4.62 10.06
CA ALA A 16 14.01 -5.56 10.67
C ALA A 16 13.34 -6.53 9.69
N GLY A 17 13.41 -6.26 8.37
CA GLY A 17 12.90 -7.16 7.33
C GLY A 17 11.81 -6.56 6.43
N PHE A 18 11.30 -5.36 6.72
CA PHE A 18 10.26 -4.75 5.88
C PHE A 18 10.77 -4.45 4.46
N ARG A 19 9.97 -4.81 3.45
CA ARG A 19 10.28 -4.54 2.03
C ARG A 19 9.04 -4.00 1.31
N GLY A 20 9.20 -3.58 0.05
CA GLY A 20 8.06 -3.25 -0.80
C GLY A 20 7.14 -2.18 -0.21
N HIS A 21 5.83 -2.41 -0.36
CA HIS A 21 4.78 -1.59 0.25
C HIS A 21 4.83 -1.62 1.78
N GLY A 22 5.10 -2.78 2.39
CA GLY A 22 5.19 -2.93 3.84
C GLY A 22 6.21 -1.98 4.48
N LEU A 23 7.37 -1.76 3.84
CA LEU A 23 8.35 -0.77 4.29
C LEU A 23 7.81 0.66 4.28
N THR A 24 7.09 1.03 3.21
CA THR A 24 6.49 2.37 3.10
C THR A 24 5.43 2.56 4.19
N THR A 25 4.57 1.57 4.37
CA THR A 25 3.49 1.62 5.37
C THR A 25 4.05 1.64 6.79
N ALA A 26 5.08 0.85 7.09
CA ALA A 26 5.73 0.85 8.40
C ALA A 26 6.31 2.22 8.77
N VAL A 27 6.97 2.91 7.84
CA VAL A 27 7.50 4.27 8.06
C VAL A 27 6.36 5.27 8.30
N ALA A 28 5.30 5.21 7.47
CA ALA A 28 4.15 6.10 7.62
C ALA A 28 3.42 5.89 8.96
N VAL A 29 3.29 4.64 9.41
CA VAL A 29 2.71 4.28 10.71
C VAL A 29 3.58 4.81 11.85
N ALA A 30 4.90 4.58 11.83
CA ALA A 30 5.79 5.11 12.88
C ALA A 30 5.71 6.63 13.03
N LEU A 31 5.68 7.36 11.91
CA LEU A 31 5.52 8.82 11.91
C LEU A 31 4.15 9.26 12.46
N ALA A 32 3.10 8.50 12.19
CA ALA A 32 1.76 8.79 12.69
C ALA A 32 1.59 8.48 14.19
N GLU A 33 2.24 7.42 14.66
CA GLU A 33 2.19 6.96 16.05
C GLU A 33 3.03 7.85 16.98
N SER A 34 4.30 8.05 16.64
CA SER A 34 5.27 8.70 17.55
C SER A 34 5.74 10.08 17.10
N GLY A 35 5.55 10.43 15.83
CA GLY A 35 6.21 11.57 15.19
C GLY A 35 7.72 11.39 15.08
N GLY A 36 8.22 10.14 15.08
CA GLY A 36 9.65 9.81 15.03
C GLY A 36 10.35 9.85 16.39
N ARG A 37 9.64 10.07 17.49
CA ARG A 37 10.23 10.11 18.84
C ARG A 37 10.53 8.69 19.34
N THR A 38 11.80 8.34 19.50
CA THR A 38 12.21 6.98 19.91
C THR A 38 11.78 6.62 21.33
N ARG A 39 11.58 7.62 22.19
CA ARG A 39 11.11 7.46 23.57
C ARG A 39 9.63 7.83 23.76
N ALA A 40 8.82 7.77 22.69
CA ALA A 40 7.38 7.93 22.82
C ALA A 40 6.83 6.82 23.72
N HIS A 41 6.02 7.19 24.70
CA HIS A 41 5.38 6.27 25.63
C HIS A 41 3.96 6.78 25.89
N ASN A 42 2.98 5.89 25.76
CA ASN A 42 1.60 6.13 26.15
C ASN A 42 1.22 5.10 27.21
N ASP A 43 1.10 5.55 28.46
CA ASP A 43 0.81 4.75 29.65
C ASP A 43 -0.66 4.86 30.09
N THR A 44 -1.54 5.39 29.22
CA THR A 44 -2.96 5.56 29.51
C THR A 44 -3.75 4.33 29.05
N PRO A 45 -4.35 3.54 29.97
CA PRO A 45 -5.14 2.38 29.60
C PRO A 45 -6.24 2.71 28.57
N PRO A 46 -6.48 1.85 27.57
CA PRO A 46 -5.99 0.47 27.42
C PRO A 46 -4.60 0.33 26.76
N ASP A 47 -3.80 1.39 26.68
CA ASP A 47 -2.44 1.37 26.13
C ASP A 47 -1.36 1.38 27.23
N ASP A 48 -0.32 0.59 26.99
CA ASP A 48 1.01 0.78 27.56
C ASP A 48 2.02 0.63 26.42
N SER A 49 2.13 1.64 25.58
CA SER A 49 2.71 1.55 24.22
C SER A 49 4.04 2.27 24.09
N TYR A 50 5.05 1.59 23.55
CA TYR A 50 6.45 2.05 23.56
C TYR A 50 7.03 2.28 22.16
N GLY A 51 7.83 3.34 22.05
CA GLY A 51 8.74 3.58 20.93
C GLY A 51 8.07 4.09 19.65
N LEU A 52 8.82 3.98 18.55
CA LEU A 52 8.47 4.52 17.24
C LEU A 52 7.13 4.01 16.70
N TRP A 53 6.90 2.70 16.82
CA TRP A 53 5.70 1.99 16.36
C TRP A 53 4.65 1.79 17.46
N GLN A 54 4.81 2.42 18.63
CA GLN A 54 3.85 2.35 19.75
C GLN A 54 3.42 0.90 20.06
N ILE A 55 4.40 0.06 20.38
CA ILE A 55 4.18 -1.35 20.66
C ILE A 55 3.55 -1.49 22.05
N ASN A 56 2.28 -1.88 22.09
CA ASN A 56 1.52 -2.07 23.33
C ASN A 56 2.02 -3.27 24.16
N MET A 57 2.36 -3.06 25.42
CA MET A 57 2.87 -4.07 26.36
C MET A 57 1.92 -4.30 27.54
N ILE A 58 0.66 -3.88 27.44
CA ILE A 58 -0.29 -3.96 28.55
C ILE A 58 -0.55 -5.42 29.00
N GLY A 59 -0.41 -5.68 30.30
CA GLY A 59 -0.79 -6.94 30.93
C GLY A 59 -0.10 -8.18 30.33
N ALA A 60 -0.90 -9.19 29.96
CA ALA A 60 -0.40 -10.45 29.42
C ALA A 60 0.28 -10.28 28.04
N LEU A 61 -0.15 -9.28 27.25
CA LEU A 61 0.41 -8.99 25.94
C LEU A 61 1.90 -8.65 26.02
N GLY A 62 2.29 -7.85 27.02
CA GLY A 62 3.69 -7.51 27.25
C GLY A 62 4.54 -8.74 27.60
N ARG A 63 3.99 -9.66 28.41
CA ARG A 63 4.68 -10.90 28.76
C ARG A 63 4.97 -11.75 27.54
N GLU A 64 3.96 -12.00 26.71
CA GLU A 64 4.11 -12.80 25.49
C GLU A 64 5.10 -12.17 24.51
N ARG A 65 5.04 -10.84 24.33
CA ARG A 65 5.96 -10.12 23.44
C ARG A 65 7.40 -10.14 23.94
N ARG A 66 7.63 -10.03 25.24
CA ARG A 66 8.99 -10.16 25.82
C ARG A 66 9.58 -11.52 25.53
N ASP A 67 8.80 -12.59 25.73
CA ASP A 67 9.24 -13.96 25.46
C ASP A 67 9.51 -14.20 23.96
N GLN A 68 8.68 -13.63 23.06
CA GLN A 68 8.82 -13.79 21.61
C GLN A 68 9.98 -12.97 21.00
N LEU A 69 10.29 -11.81 21.58
CA LEU A 69 11.25 -10.85 21.02
C LEU A 69 12.57 -10.79 21.80
N ASP A 70 12.73 -11.65 22.81
CA ASP A 70 13.89 -11.72 23.70
C ASP A 70 14.20 -10.36 24.34
N LEU A 71 13.18 -9.76 24.96
CA LEU A 71 13.28 -8.46 25.64
C LEU A 71 13.40 -8.67 27.16
N ASP A 72 14.40 -8.03 27.78
CA ASP A 72 14.58 -8.06 29.24
C ASP A 72 13.53 -7.20 29.95
N ALA A 73 13.13 -6.08 29.34
CA ALA A 73 12.14 -5.15 29.87
C ALA A 73 11.41 -4.36 28.77
N ASP A 74 10.22 -3.82 29.09
CA ASP A 74 9.40 -3.06 28.12
C ASP A 74 10.12 -1.80 27.59
N ARG A 75 10.98 -1.20 28.41
CA ARG A 75 11.81 -0.05 28.02
C ARG A 75 12.82 -0.36 26.91
N ASP A 76 13.10 -1.64 26.64
CA ASP A 76 13.99 -2.03 25.54
C ASP A 76 13.36 -1.68 24.19
N LEU A 77 12.04 -1.51 24.13
CA LEU A 77 11.33 -0.99 22.96
C LEU A 77 11.57 0.51 22.70
N PHE A 78 12.32 1.21 23.56
CA PHE A 78 12.86 2.53 23.20
C PHE A 78 14.09 2.45 22.28
N ASP A 79 14.71 1.27 22.15
CA ASP A 79 15.69 1.01 21.11
C ASP A 79 14.97 0.87 19.76
N PRO A 80 15.31 1.72 18.76
CA PRO A 80 14.63 1.69 17.46
C PRO A 80 14.71 0.34 16.74
N ALA A 81 15.83 -0.40 16.89
CA ALA A 81 16.00 -1.68 16.21
C ALA A 81 15.13 -2.77 16.86
N ALA A 82 15.08 -2.84 18.20
CA ALA A 82 14.17 -3.72 18.92
C ALA A 82 12.70 -3.40 18.60
N ASN A 83 12.34 -2.11 18.59
CA ASN A 83 10.98 -1.66 18.27
C ASN A 83 10.58 -2.01 16.83
N ALA A 84 11.50 -1.89 15.86
CA ALA A 84 11.26 -2.27 14.47
C ALA A 84 11.06 -3.78 14.30
N ARG A 85 11.84 -4.62 15.00
CA ARG A 85 11.65 -6.09 14.99
C ARG A 85 10.29 -6.48 15.56
N ALA A 86 9.87 -5.84 16.65
CA ALA A 86 8.54 -6.03 17.22
C ALA A 86 7.43 -5.67 16.21
N ALA A 87 7.55 -4.51 15.57
CA ALA A 87 6.60 -4.07 14.55
C ALA A 87 6.53 -5.03 13.35
N PHE A 88 7.67 -5.56 12.91
CA PHE A 88 7.73 -6.54 11.82
C PHE A 88 7.00 -7.84 12.17
N ALA A 89 7.23 -8.36 13.38
CA ALA A 89 6.54 -9.56 13.85
C ALA A 89 5.02 -9.34 13.98
N ILE A 90 4.58 -8.23 14.59
CA ILE A 90 3.15 -7.92 14.79
C ILE A 90 2.43 -7.66 13.48
N SER A 91 3.14 -7.18 12.46
CA SER A 91 2.57 -6.89 11.14
C SER A 91 2.54 -8.08 10.18
N GLU A 92 2.76 -9.30 10.68
CA GLU A 92 2.82 -10.53 9.86
C GLU A 92 3.89 -10.40 8.75
N GLY A 93 5.07 -9.85 9.09
CA GLY A 93 6.13 -9.60 8.12
C GLY A 93 5.89 -8.38 7.22
N GLY A 94 5.03 -7.46 7.65
CA GLY A 94 4.66 -6.27 6.88
C GLY A 94 3.50 -6.46 5.91
N GLU A 95 2.74 -7.55 6.04
CA GLU A 95 1.55 -7.84 5.23
C GLU A 95 0.28 -7.21 5.82
N SER A 96 0.21 -7.03 7.15
CA SER A 96 -1.00 -6.56 7.83
C SER A 96 -0.68 -5.49 8.90
N PHE A 97 -1.26 -4.29 8.76
CA PHE A 97 -1.11 -3.20 9.74
C PHE A 97 -2.38 -2.95 10.56
N ARG A 98 -3.32 -3.90 10.55
CA ARG A 98 -4.59 -3.81 11.29
C ARG A 98 -4.46 -3.54 12.80
N PRO A 99 -3.40 -4.00 13.50
CA PRO A 99 -3.21 -3.68 14.92
C PRO A 99 -3.00 -2.19 15.22
N TRP A 100 -2.61 -1.38 14.24
CA TRP A 100 -2.35 0.05 14.43
C TRP A 100 -3.59 0.89 14.09
N THR A 101 -4.09 1.64 15.07
CA THR A 101 -5.23 2.53 14.87
C THR A 101 -4.90 3.66 13.89
N THR A 102 -3.65 4.14 13.85
CA THR A 102 -3.22 5.13 12.85
C THR A 102 -3.28 4.60 11.41
N PHE A 103 -3.18 3.29 11.23
CA PHE A 103 -3.40 2.63 9.95
C PHE A 103 -4.89 2.57 9.62
N THR A 104 -5.71 1.98 10.51
CA THR A 104 -7.14 1.73 10.25
C THR A 104 -7.98 3.01 10.15
N THR A 105 -7.56 4.09 10.80
CA THR A 105 -8.22 5.41 10.71
C THR A 105 -7.67 6.28 9.58
N GLY A 106 -6.68 5.81 8.81
CA GLY A 106 -6.07 6.57 7.71
C GLY A 106 -5.13 7.71 8.15
N ARG A 107 -4.86 7.89 9.47
CA ARG A 107 -3.96 8.95 9.96
C ARG A 107 -2.54 8.85 9.40
N HIS A 108 -2.08 7.64 9.06
CA HIS A 108 -0.78 7.40 8.42
C HIS A 108 -0.69 7.94 6.98
N GLU A 109 -1.83 8.14 6.29
CA GLU A 109 -1.84 8.50 4.87
C GLU A 109 -1.14 9.84 4.59
N ARG A 110 -1.25 10.80 5.52
CA ARG A 110 -0.57 12.11 5.43
C ARG A 110 0.96 12.01 5.41
N TYR A 111 1.53 10.87 5.80
CA TYR A 111 2.96 10.61 5.82
C TYR A 111 3.44 9.74 4.65
N LEU A 112 2.53 9.25 3.78
CA LEU A 112 2.90 8.32 2.72
C LEU A 112 3.93 8.90 1.75
N ASP A 113 3.87 10.19 1.43
CA ASP A 113 4.84 10.82 0.53
C ASP A 113 6.24 10.87 1.14
N GLN A 114 6.35 11.24 2.41
CA GLN A 114 7.63 11.22 3.14
C GLN A 114 8.15 9.78 3.28
N ALA A 115 7.27 8.85 3.64
CA ALA A 115 7.61 7.44 3.80
C ALA A 115 8.10 6.79 2.49
N ARG A 116 7.49 7.13 1.34
CA ARG A 116 7.93 6.65 0.02
C ARG A 116 9.33 7.15 -0.31
N ARG A 117 9.61 8.44 -0.05
CA ARG A 117 10.94 9.03 -0.27
C ARG A 117 11.99 8.33 0.59
N ALA A 118 11.72 8.16 1.87
CA ALA A 118 12.62 7.48 2.80
C ALA A 118 12.87 6.01 2.43
N ALA A 119 11.80 5.25 2.13
CA ALA A 119 11.91 3.85 1.72
C ALA A 119 12.74 3.69 0.43
N ARG A 120 12.65 4.64 -0.51
CA ARG A 120 13.46 4.66 -1.72
C ARG A 120 14.92 5.01 -1.44
N ALA A 121 15.18 5.99 -0.57
CA ALA A 121 16.54 6.37 -0.18
C ALA A 121 17.30 5.16 0.40
N VAL A 122 16.68 4.42 1.31
CA VAL A 122 17.27 3.21 1.91
C VAL A 122 17.53 2.12 0.87
N ARG A 123 16.64 1.93 -0.11
CA ARG A 123 16.85 0.96 -1.21
C ARG A 123 18.00 1.37 -2.13
N ARG A 124 18.15 2.66 -2.42
CA ARG A 124 19.24 3.18 -3.27
C ARG A 124 20.59 3.00 -2.61
N GLU A 125 20.68 3.37 -1.33
CA GLU A 125 21.93 3.22 -0.56
C GLU A 125 22.38 1.76 -0.48
N ASN A 126 21.44 0.83 -0.20
CA ASN A 126 21.74 -0.60 -0.12
C ASN A 126 22.01 -1.28 -1.49
N ARG A 127 21.81 -0.60 -2.62
CA ARG A 127 22.10 -1.13 -3.97
C ARG A 127 23.46 -0.69 -4.52
N GLY A 128 24.25 0.04 -3.75
CA GLY A 128 25.55 0.57 -4.17
C GLY A 128 25.38 1.97 -4.75
N GLY A 129 25.80 2.98 -3.98
CA GLY A 129 25.80 4.38 -4.39
C GLY A 129 26.73 4.62 -5.57
N GLY A 130 26.16 4.97 -6.72
CA GLY A 130 26.87 5.55 -7.85
C GLY A 130 26.16 6.81 -8.32
N GLY A 131 26.82 7.95 -8.16
CA GLY A 131 26.61 9.13 -9.02
C GLY A 131 25.59 10.16 -8.52
N GLU A 132 26.14 11.19 -7.90
CA GLU A 132 25.64 12.56 -7.80
C GLU A 132 24.93 13.03 -9.09
N GLY A 133 23.70 13.51 -8.94
CA GLY A 133 22.84 13.91 -10.05
C GLY A 133 21.58 14.57 -9.53
N ASP A 134 21.76 15.75 -8.93
CA ASP A 134 20.73 16.75 -8.74
C ASP A 134 20.02 17.01 -10.08
N ARG A 135 18.88 16.36 -10.28
CA ARG A 135 17.85 16.79 -11.23
C ARG A 135 16.50 16.57 -10.56
N ASP A 136 15.98 17.69 -10.08
CA ASP A 136 14.59 17.96 -9.79
C ASP A 136 13.69 17.56 -10.98
N GLY A 137 13.40 16.27 -11.06
CA GLY A 137 12.49 15.67 -12.02
C GLY A 137 11.59 14.73 -11.25
N PHE A 138 10.28 14.86 -11.44
CA PHE A 138 9.24 14.02 -10.83
C PHE A 138 9.62 12.53 -10.97
N LEU A 139 10.25 11.94 -9.94
CA LEU A 139 10.73 10.56 -9.96
C LEU A 139 9.54 9.62 -9.82
N VAL A 140 8.98 9.23 -10.96
CA VAL A 140 7.90 8.24 -11.08
C VAL A 140 8.31 6.96 -10.34
N ASP A 141 7.37 6.38 -9.56
CA ASP A 141 7.55 5.07 -8.91
C ASP A 141 7.10 3.95 -9.86
N PRO A 142 7.99 3.16 -10.47
CA PRO A 142 7.56 2.10 -11.37
C PRO A 142 6.76 1.02 -10.62
N ASP A 143 7.04 0.78 -9.34
CA ASP A 143 6.34 -0.21 -8.52
C ASP A 143 4.94 0.30 -8.15
N ALA A 144 4.83 1.55 -7.69
CA ALA A 144 3.52 2.12 -7.36
C ALA A 144 2.63 2.29 -8.60
N LEU A 145 3.20 2.59 -9.77
CA LEU A 145 2.49 2.55 -11.05
C LEU A 145 1.98 1.14 -11.36
N THR A 146 2.83 0.13 -11.20
CA THR A 146 2.44 -1.27 -11.47
C THR A 146 1.30 -1.73 -10.54
N ASP A 147 1.35 -1.35 -9.26
CA ASP A 147 0.29 -1.65 -8.30
C ASP A 147 -1.01 -0.90 -8.61
N TYR A 148 -0.92 0.36 -9.02
CA TYR A 148 -2.07 1.13 -9.48
C TYR A 148 -2.72 0.47 -10.70
N ALA A 149 -1.92 0.04 -11.69
CA ALA A 149 -2.41 -0.67 -12.86
C ALA A 149 -3.10 -1.99 -12.49
N ARG A 150 -2.54 -2.75 -11.55
CA ARG A 150 -3.16 -3.99 -11.06
C ARG A 150 -4.52 -3.75 -10.42
N ARG A 151 -4.64 -2.71 -9.58
CA ARG A 151 -5.91 -2.32 -8.95
C ARG A 151 -6.95 -1.86 -9.97
N ALA A 152 -6.54 -1.08 -10.96
CA ALA A 152 -7.42 -0.65 -12.04
C ALA A 152 -7.93 -1.82 -12.89
N GLY A 153 -7.08 -2.80 -13.19
CA GLY A 153 -7.48 -4.04 -13.88
C GLY A 153 -8.47 -4.88 -13.07
N ALA A 154 -8.24 -5.04 -11.76
CA ALA A 154 -9.16 -5.76 -10.89
C ALA A 154 -10.56 -5.13 -10.87
N ILE A 155 -10.65 -3.79 -10.83
CA ILE A 155 -11.92 -3.07 -10.94
C ILE A 155 -12.60 -3.33 -12.29
N ALA A 156 -11.84 -3.36 -13.39
CA ALA A 156 -12.39 -3.67 -14.71
C ALA A 156 -12.96 -5.11 -14.79
N ASP A 157 -12.28 -6.07 -14.17
CA ASP A 157 -12.73 -7.46 -14.05
C ASP A 157 -14.01 -7.59 -13.21
N GLU A 158 -14.06 -6.89 -12.07
CA GLU A 158 -15.26 -6.84 -11.20
C GLU A 158 -16.46 -6.22 -11.93
N LEU A 159 -16.28 -5.11 -12.64
CA LEU A 159 -17.32 -4.49 -13.45
C LEU A 159 -17.80 -5.42 -14.57
N THR A 160 -16.88 -6.18 -15.16
CA THR A 160 -17.18 -7.18 -16.19
C THR A 160 -17.97 -8.36 -15.62
N ALA A 161 -17.65 -8.79 -14.39
CA ALA A 161 -18.37 -9.83 -13.66
C ALA A 161 -19.77 -9.37 -13.24
N LEU A 162 -19.89 -8.17 -12.65
CA LEU A 162 -21.18 -7.53 -12.29
C LEU A 162 -22.11 -7.45 -13.50
N ARG A 163 -21.60 -7.02 -14.66
CA ARG A 163 -22.35 -7.01 -15.92
C ARG A 163 -22.93 -8.39 -16.25
N ARG A 164 -22.16 -9.47 -16.12
CA ARG A 164 -22.63 -10.83 -16.43
C ARG A 164 -23.75 -11.28 -15.49
N ASN A 165 -23.68 -10.91 -14.21
CA ASN A 165 -24.65 -11.31 -13.20
C ASN A 165 -25.94 -10.47 -13.25
N GLN A 166 -25.81 -9.14 -13.37
CA GLN A 166 -26.94 -8.22 -13.40
C GLN A 166 -27.83 -8.42 -14.64
N LEU A 167 -27.22 -8.66 -15.81
CA LEU A 167 -27.96 -8.93 -17.06
C LEU A 167 -28.76 -10.24 -17.01
N ARG A 168 -28.28 -11.25 -16.28
CA ARG A 168 -29.01 -12.52 -16.08
C ARG A 168 -30.17 -12.34 -15.10
N GLY A 169 -29.97 -11.60 -14.02
CA GLY A 169 -31.02 -11.32 -13.03
C GLY A 169 -32.15 -10.43 -13.56
N MET A 170 -31.83 -9.39 -14.34
CA MET A 170 -32.84 -8.46 -14.86
C MET A 170 -33.74 -9.07 -15.95
N ARG A 171 -33.21 -9.98 -16.78
CA ARG A 171 -34.04 -10.71 -17.76
C ARG A 171 -35.05 -11.63 -17.10
N GLY A 172 -34.63 -12.41 -16.09
CA GLY A 172 -35.54 -13.28 -15.35
C GLY A 172 -36.60 -12.49 -14.55
N LEU A 173 -36.20 -11.42 -13.86
CA LEU A 173 -37.13 -10.62 -13.06
C LEU A 173 -38.19 -9.89 -13.89
N ALA A 174 -37.85 -9.40 -15.08
CA ALA A 174 -38.78 -8.64 -15.92
C ALA A 174 -39.90 -9.52 -16.51
N GLU A 175 -39.56 -10.72 -16.98
CA GLU A 175 -40.54 -11.67 -17.53
C GLU A 175 -41.40 -12.28 -16.42
N ASP A 176 -40.79 -12.67 -15.29
CA ASP A 176 -41.48 -13.37 -14.21
C ASP A 176 -42.33 -12.45 -13.32
N SER A 177 -41.92 -11.19 -13.10
CA SER A 177 -42.56 -10.32 -12.10
C SER A 177 -43.73 -9.50 -12.65
N PHE A 178 -43.77 -9.23 -13.96
CA PHE A 178 -44.75 -8.29 -14.53
C PHE A 178 -45.70 -8.92 -15.54
N GLY A 179 -45.39 -10.12 -16.04
CA GLY A 179 -46.26 -10.89 -16.93
C GLY A 179 -46.85 -10.06 -18.08
N ARG A 180 -48.12 -10.29 -18.39
CA ARG A 180 -48.80 -9.62 -19.52
C ARG A 180 -49.01 -8.12 -19.31
N ILE A 181 -49.27 -7.68 -18.08
CA ILE A 181 -49.51 -6.27 -17.73
C ILE A 181 -48.24 -5.43 -17.94
N GLY A 182 -47.07 -5.97 -17.61
CA GLY A 182 -45.77 -5.31 -17.89
C GLY A 182 -45.46 -5.18 -19.37
N ALA A 183 -45.95 -6.11 -20.20
CA ALA A 183 -45.80 -6.07 -21.65
C ALA A 183 -46.75 -5.02 -22.28
N GLU A 184 -48.01 -5.00 -21.87
CA GLU A 184 -49.03 -4.08 -22.39
C GLU A 184 -48.75 -2.61 -22.02
N THR A 185 -48.16 -2.38 -20.84
CA THR A 185 -47.78 -1.03 -20.38
C THR A 185 -46.43 -0.55 -20.93
N GLY A 186 -45.65 -1.42 -21.60
CA GLY A 186 -44.33 -1.10 -22.11
C GLY A 186 -43.23 -0.99 -21.06
N PHE A 187 -43.54 -1.27 -19.78
CA PHE A 187 -42.58 -1.21 -18.68
C PHE A 187 -41.46 -2.24 -18.83
N ALA A 188 -41.78 -3.46 -19.24
CA ALA A 188 -40.77 -4.51 -19.49
C ALA A 188 -39.75 -4.07 -20.57
N ALA A 189 -40.22 -3.43 -21.64
CA ALA A 189 -39.36 -2.89 -22.69
C ALA A 189 -38.53 -1.68 -22.21
N ALA A 190 -39.05 -0.86 -21.30
CA ALA A 190 -38.30 0.24 -20.71
C ALA A 190 -37.18 -0.27 -19.78
N LEU A 191 -37.47 -1.29 -18.97
CA LEU A 191 -36.50 -1.92 -18.08
C LEU A 191 -35.39 -2.64 -18.86
N ASP A 192 -35.72 -3.31 -19.96
CA ASP A 192 -34.75 -3.93 -20.87
C ASP A 192 -33.83 -2.89 -21.52
N ARG A 193 -34.39 -1.79 -22.06
CA ARG A 193 -33.60 -0.66 -22.58
C ARG A 193 -32.69 -0.03 -21.54
N PHE A 194 -33.17 0.12 -20.31
CA PHE A 194 -32.38 0.62 -19.19
C PHE A 194 -31.22 -0.33 -18.86
N GLY A 195 -31.49 -1.64 -18.77
CA GLY A 195 -30.45 -2.65 -18.56
C GLY A 195 -29.39 -2.65 -19.66
N HIS A 196 -29.81 -2.47 -20.92
CA HIS A 196 -28.92 -2.31 -22.06
C HIS A 196 -28.06 -1.04 -21.97
N ALA A 197 -28.64 0.10 -21.60
CA ALA A 197 -27.92 1.36 -21.42
C ALA A 197 -26.89 1.28 -20.28
N LEU A 198 -27.28 0.72 -19.12
CA LEU A 198 -26.39 0.51 -17.98
C LEU A 198 -25.22 -0.43 -18.34
N SER A 199 -25.51 -1.53 -19.04
CA SER A 199 -24.48 -2.46 -19.53
C SER A 199 -23.51 -1.79 -20.50
N HIS A 200 -23.99 -0.89 -21.36
CA HIS A 200 -23.14 -0.13 -22.27
C HIS A 200 -22.22 0.82 -21.52
N GLN A 201 -22.74 1.55 -20.52
CA GLN A 201 -21.95 2.46 -19.69
C GLN A 201 -20.89 1.72 -18.87
N LEU A 202 -21.24 0.61 -18.21
CA LEU A 202 -20.30 -0.21 -17.45
C LEU A 202 -19.17 -0.76 -18.32
N ARG A 203 -19.45 -1.14 -19.57
CA ARG A 203 -18.41 -1.53 -20.54
C ARG A 203 -17.47 -0.39 -20.90
N GLY A 204 -18.00 0.83 -21.03
CA GLY A 204 -17.20 2.03 -21.27
C GLY A 204 -16.23 2.28 -20.13
N VAL A 205 -16.71 2.24 -18.88
CA VAL A 205 -15.88 2.44 -17.69
C VAL A 205 -14.81 1.37 -17.56
N ALA A 206 -15.16 0.08 -17.73
CA ALA A 206 -14.18 -1.01 -17.68
C ALA A 206 -13.06 -0.86 -18.73
N ARG A 207 -13.40 -0.50 -19.97
CA ARG A 207 -12.40 -0.25 -21.03
C ARG A 207 -11.48 0.93 -20.73
N SER A 208 -12.03 2.00 -20.17
CA SER A 208 -11.23 3.16 -19.75
C SER A 208 -10.26 2.76 -18.64
N ALA A 209 -10.71 1.97 -17.66
CA ALA A 209 -9.85 1.44 -16.60
C ALA A 209 -8.74 0.53 -17.15
N ASP A 210 -9.05 -0.39 -18.07
CA ASP A 210 -8.06 -1.24 -18.75
C ASP A 210 -7.04 -0.41 -19.54
N THR A 211 -7.50 0.64 -20.22
CA THR A 211 -6.63 1.51 -21.02
C THR A 211 -5.63 2.25 -20.12
N VAL A 212 -6.11 2.75 -18.97
CA VAL A 212 -5.27 3.40 -17.96
C VAL A 212 -4.30 2.39 -17.33
N ALA A 213 -4.75 1.18 -16.97
CA ALA A 213 -3.88 0.13 -16.43
C ALA A 213 -2.76 -0.24 -17.42
N GLY A 214 -3.11 -0.39 -18.70
CA GLY A 214 -2.17 -0.69 -19.76
C GLY A 214 -1.18 0.43 -20.03
N SER A 215 -1.63 1.70 -20.04
CA SER A 215 -0.72 2.84 -20.23
C SER A 215 0.26 2.96 -19.07
N VAL A 216 -0.22 2.83 -17.84
CA VAL A 216 0.59 2.89 -16.62
C VAL A 216 1.62 1.76 -16.58
N THR A 217 1.23 0.53 -16.97
CA THR A 217 2.16 -0.62 -17.03
C THR A 217 3.26 -0.41 -18.07
N ARG A 218 2.91 0.12 -19.26
CA ARG A 218 3.91 0.44 -20.30
C ARG A 218 4.87 1.53 -19.84
N THR A 219 4.35 2.58 -19.21
CA THR A 219 5.18 3.65 -18.64
C THR A 219 6.11 3.11 -17.57
N ALA A 220 5.61 2.30 -16.63
CA ALA A 220 6.44 1.68 -15.59
C ALA A 220 7.55 0.80 -16.18
N ARG A 221 7.25 0.04 -17.26
CA ARG A 221 8.26 -0.76 -17.97
C ARG A 221 9.34 0.11 -18.60
N HIS A 222 8.94 1.17 -19.33
CA HIS A 222 9.87 2.08 -19.98
C HIS A 222 10.83 2.73 -18.98
N TYR A 223 10.33 3.16 -17.82
CA TYR A 223 11.19 3.71 -16.76
C TYR A 223 12.19 2.67 -16.22
N ARG A 224 11.79 1.39 -16.10
CA ARG A 224 12.70 0.32 -15.67
C ARG A 224 13.75 -0.04 -16.71
N GLU A 225 13.36 -0.05 -17.99
CA GLU A 225 14.29 -0.28 -19.11
C GLU A 225 15.34 0.83 -19.18
N GLN A 226 14.92 2.11 -19.09
CA GLN A 226 15.86 3.23 -19.02
C GLN A 226 16.82 3.17 -17.83
N GLU A 227 16.34 2.74 -16.65
CA GLU A 227 17.19 2.57 -15.47
C GLU A 227 18.22 1.45 -15.67
N SER A 228 17.84 0.35 -16.34
CA SER A 228 18.74 -0.76 -16.69
C SER A 228 19.79 -0.35 -17.73
N ASP A 229 19.38 0.33 -18.80
CA ASP A 229 20.28 0.77 -19.87
C ASP A 229 21.34 1.75 -19.33
N ILE A 230 20.93 2.68 -18.46
CA ILE A 230 21.85 3.61 -17.78
C ILE A 230 22.82 2.84 -16.86
N ALA A 231 22.32 1.83 -16.14
CA ALA A 231 23.16 1.02 -15.26
C ALA A 231 24.19 0.20 -16.06
N ASP A 232 23.79 -0.38 -17.19
CA ASP A 232 24.67 -1.16 -18.07
C ASP A 232 25.72 -0.27 -18.76
N GLU A 233 25.34 0.95 -19.17
CA GLU A 233 26.27 1.96 -19.71
C GLU A 233 27.32 2.39 -18.67
N LEU A 234 26.88 2.64 -17.42
CA LEU A 234 27.78 2.96 -16.30
C LEU A 234 28.72 1.80 -15.95
N LEU A 235 28.22 0.56 -15.96
CA LEU A 235 29.03 -0.64 -15.72
C LEU A 235 30.04 -0.89 -16.85
N GLY A 236 29.69 -0.56 -18.10
CA GLY A 236 30.61 -0.59 -19.23
C GLY A 236 31.77 0.41 -19.06
N LEU A 237 31.45 1.64 -18.68
CA LEU A 237 32.45 2.69 -18.42
C LEU A 237 33.39 2.38 -17.25
N LEU A 238 32.95 1.56 -16.28
CA LEU A 238 33.78 1.09 -15.16
C LEU A 238 34.66 -0.11 -15.51
N ARG A 239 34.33 -0.86 -16.57
CA ARG A 239 35.11 -2.02 -17.05
C ARG A 239 36.24 -1.66 -18.01
N ASP A 240 36.14 -0.50 -18.67
CA ASP A 240 37.12 -0.02 -19.65
C ASP A 240 38.23 0.88 -19.04
N LYS A 241 38.41 0.84 -17.71
CA LYS A 241 39.53 1.47 -16.97
C LYS A 241 40.38 0.42 -16.28
#